data_AF-R1GKR0-F1
#
_entry.id   AF-R1GKR0-F1
#
_cell.length_a   1.000
_cell.length_b   1.000
_cell.length_c   1.000
_cell.angle_alpha   90.00
_cell.angle_beta   90.00
_cell.angle_gamma   90.00
#
_symmetry.space_group_name_H-M   'P 1'
#
loop_
_entity.id
_entity.type
_entity.pdbx_description
1 polymer ?
#
loop_
_entity_poly.entity_id
_entity_poly.type
_entity_poly.pdbx_seq_one_letter_code
_entity_poly.pdbx_strand_id
1 'polypeptide(L)'
;MRDSPPSSAEEDTVHYKLRLNRDSLAVVAGFLACDAPHEFPLIILAYVFVRKIAATFARALYMPCDAVFHFGTYTIEGEDRHALRRRIILIGVRKIKQMLGQLALKTQARRSSADGWVLEDCESVYRPICVFLQSFVRKEVDGIIKHIDDIES
;
A
#
# COMPACT_ATOMS: atom_id res chain seq x y z
N MET A 1 -27.67 7.07 -0.44
CA MET A 1 -27.67 5.65 -0.07
C MET A 1 -26.55 5.44 0.92
N ARG A 2 -26.85 5.09 2.17
CA ARG A 2 -25.83 4.66 3.14
C ARG A 2 -25.73 3.15 2.98
N ASP A 3 -24.60 2.67 2.50
CA ASP A 3 -24.30 1.24 2.51
C ASP A 3 -24.26 0.79 3.97
N SER A 4 -25.05 -0.24 4.28
CA SER A 4 -24.98 -0.92 5.56
C SER A 4 -23.53 -1.36 5.82
N PRO A 5 -23.03 -1.29 7.07
CA PRO A 5 -21.70 -1.79 7.36
C PRO A 5 -21.62 -3.27 6.93
N PRO A 6 -20.55 -3.68 6.23
CA PRO A 6 -20.39 -5.06 5.78
C PRO A 6 -20.48 -5.99 6.99
N SER A 7 -21.16 -7.12 6.81
CA SER A 7 -21.20 -8.14 7.86
C SER A 7 -19.78 -8.65 8.14
N SER A 8 -19.49 -9.12 9.36
CA SER A 8 -18.16 -9.62 9.72
C SER A 8 -17.65 -10.75 8.80
N ALA A 9 -18.57 -11.49 8.18
CA ALA A 9 -18.25 -12.53 7.19
C ALA A 9 -17.81 -11.95 5.83
N GLU A 10 -18.33 -10.77 5.44
CA GLU A 10 -18.01 -10.11 4.18
C GLU A 10 -16.62 -9.44 4.23
N GLU A 11 -16.24 -8.92 5.40
CA GLU A 11 -14.93 -8.31 5.64
C GLU A 11 -13.76 -9.29 5.51
N ASP A 12 -14.03 -10.60 5.64
CA ASP A 12 -13.05 -11.68 5.53
C ASP A 12 -12.98 -12.32 4.14
N THR A 13 -13.60 -11.71 3.13
CA THR A 13 -13.46 -12.14 1.73
C THR A 13 -12.21 -11.55 1.07
N VAL A 14 -11.60 -12.31 0.15
CA VAL A 14 -10.46 -11.82 -0.66
C VAL A 14 -10.87 -10.59 -1.47
N HIS A 15 -12.05 -10.63 -2.07
CA HIS A 15 -12.56 -9.54 -2.89
C HIS A 15 -12.70 -8.25 -2.08
N TYR A 16 -13.22 -8.32 -0.86
CA TYR A 16 -13.28 -7.16 0.04
C TYR A 16 -11.89 -6.60 0.35
N LYS A 17 -10.92 -7.44 0.71
CA LYS A 17 -9.54 -6.97 1.00
C LYS A 17 -8.87 -6.32 -0.21
N LEU A 18 -9.07 -6.88 -1.41
CA LEU A 18 -8.52 -6.30 -2.65
C LEU A 18 -9.18 -4.95 -2.99
N ARG A 19 -10.50 -4.83 -2.80
CA ARG A 19 -11.23 -3.55 -2.97
C ARG A 19 -10.76 -2.51 -1.96
N LEU A 20 -10.68 -2.88 -0.68
CA LEU A 20 -10.18 -2.01 0.39
C LEU A 20 -8.77 -1.50 0.08
N ASN A 21 -7.89 -2.39 -0.41
CA ASN A 21 -6.54 -1.99 -0.82
C ASN A 21 -6.53 -1.05 -2.02
N ARG A 22 -7.38 -1.28 -3.03
CA ARG A 22 -7.52 -0.37 -4.17
C ARG A 22 -7.89 1.04 -3.69
N ASP A 23 -8.89 1.14 -2.83
CA ASP A 23 -9.38 2.42 -2.34
C ASP A 23 -8.33 3.09 -1.42
N SER A 24 -7.65 2.30 -0.58
CA SER A 24 -6.55 2.79 0.27
C SER A 24 -5.34 3.29 -0.55
N LEU A 25 -5.01 2.62 -1.66
CA LEU A 25 -3.97 3.10 -2.58
C LEU A 25 -4.35 4.45 -3.20
N ALA A 26 -5.63 4.68 -3.51
CA ALA A 26 -6.10 5.96 -4.03
C ALA A 26 -5.92 7.09 -2.99
N VAL A 27 -6.15 6.82 -1.71
CA VAL A 27 -5.91 7.77 -0.62
C VAL A 27 -4.43 8.15 -0.53
N VAL A 28 -3.53 7.15 -0.56
CA VAL A 28 -2.08 7.41 -0.54
C VAL A 28 -1.63 8.17 -1.80
N ALA A 29 -2.19 7.85 -2.96
CA ALA A 29 -1.93 8.59 -4.20
C ALA A 29 -2.35 10.06 -4.08
N GLY A 30 -3.53 10.33 -3.50
CA GLY A 30 -3.99 11.69 -3.22
C GLY A 30 -3.06 12.45 -2.28
N PHE A 31 -2.59 11.80 -1.21
CA PHE A 31 -1.58 12.39 -0.32
C PHE A 31 -0.26 12.69 -1.03
N LEU A 32 0.18 11.80 -1.92
CA LEU A 32 1.41 11.98 -2.69
C LEU A 32 1.31 13.13 -3.67
N ALA A 33 0.17 13.27 -4.35
CA ALA A 33 -0.11 14.36 -5.30
C ALA A 33 -0.35 15.73 -4.63
N CYS A 34 -0.54 15.78 -3.32
CA CYS A 34 -0.72 17.04 -2.59
C CYS A 34 0.62 17.77 -2.43
N ASP A 35 0.79 18.92 -3.07
CA ASP A 35 2.02 19.72 -2.99
C ASP A 35 2.13 20.58 -1.71
N ALA A 36 1.11 20.56 -0.85
CA ALA A 36 1.12 21.31 0.39
C ALA A 36 2.25 20.85 1.34
N PRO A 37 2.80 21.74 2.18
CA PRO A 37 3.70 21.35 3.24
C PRO A 37 2.96 20.49 4.28
N HIS A 38 3.45 19.28 4.52
CA HIS A 38 2.90 18.37 5.54
C HIS A 38 3.86 18.23 6.72
N GLU A 39 3.33 18.04 7.92
CA GLU A 39 4.13 17.77 9.13
C GLU A 39 4.72 16.35 9.10
N PHE A 40 5.88 16.15 9.75
CA PHE A 40 6.54 14.83 9.82
C PHE A 40 5.66 13.70 10.36
N PRO A 41 4.82 13.89 11.40
CA PRO A 41 3.92 12.86 11.87
C PRO A 41 2.97 12.35 10.77
N LEU A 42 2.51 13.24 9.88
CA LEU A 42 1.63 12.86 8.78
C LEU A 42 2.39 12.06 7.69
N ILE A 43 3.66 12.38 7.45
CA ILE A 43 4.52 11.59 6.56
C ILE A 43 4.78 10.19 7.14
N ILE A 44 5.04 10.10 8.45
CA ILE A 44 5.19 8.82 9.14
C ILE A 44 3.90 8.01 9.06
N LEU A 45 2.76 8.67 9.25
CA LEU A 45 1.46 8.05 9.11
C LEU A 45 1.27 7.48 7.69
N ALA A 46 1.69 8.20 6.65
CA ALA A 46 1.66 7.69 5.28
C ALA A 46 2.50 6.40 5.12
N TYR A 47 3.70 6.31 5.73
CA TYR A 47 4.47 5.06 5.76
C TYR A 47 3.73 3.92 6.46
N VAL A 48 3.10 4.19 7.61
CA VAL A 48 2.31 3.21 8.35
C VAL A 48 1.12 2.73 7.53
N PHE A 49 0.43 3.64 6.83
CA PHE A 49 -0.66 3.30 5.92
C PHE A 49 -0.18 2.41 4.77
N VAL A 50 0.91 2.79 4.11
CA VAL A 50 1.49 1.99 3.02
C VAL A 50 1.86 0.58 3.51
N ARG A 51 2.44 0.47 4.71
CA ARG A 51 2.71 -0.83 5.35
C ARG A 51 1.43 -1.65 5.55
N LYS A 52 0.37 -1.04 6.09
CA LYS A 52 -0.93 -1.71 6.29
C LYS A 52 -1.52 -2.23 4.98
N ILE A 53 -1.41 -1.47 3.90
CA ILE A 53 -1.86 -1.90 2.56
C ILE A 53 -1.02 -3.10 2.08
N ALA A 54 0.31 -3.04 2.24
CA ALA A 54 1.21 -4.15 1.89
C ALA A 54 0.88 -5.43 2.68
N ALA A 55 0.70 -5.31 3.99
CA ALA A 55 0.30 -6.43 4.85
C ALA A 55 -1.07 -7.01 4.45
N THR A 56 -2.00 -6.16 4.02
CA THR A 56 -3.32 -6.60 3.55
C THR A 56 -3.22 -7.36 2.21
N PHE A 57 -2.32 -6.94 1.31
CA PHE A 57 -2.02 -7.70 0.08
C PHE A 57 -1.37 -9.06 0.40
N ALA A 58 -0.41 -9.08 1.33
CA ALA A 58 0.20 -10.33 1.79
C ALA A 58 -0.85 -11.27 2.38
N ARG A 59 -1.76 -10.77 3.23
CA ARG A 59 -2.86 -11.57 3.77
C ARG A 59 -3.78 -12.09 2.66
N ALA A 60 -4.15 -11.27 1.69
CA ALA A 60 -5.03 -11.66 0.59
C ALA A 60 -4.44 -12.78 -0.29
N LEU A 61 -3.11 -12.92 -0.31
CA LEU A 61 -2.44 -14.00 -1.06
C LEU A 61 -2.76 -15.39 -0.48
N TYR A 62 -2.83 -15.50 0.85
CA TYR A 62 -3.03 -16.75 1.57
C TYR A 62 -4.47 -17.05 1.94
N MET A 63 -5.38 -16.10 1.73
CA MET A 63 -6.81 -16.29 1.99
C MET A 63 -7.40 -17.31 1.00
N PRO A 64 -8.45 -18.05 1.40
CA PRO A 64 -9.18 -18.92 0.48
C PRO A 64 -9.76 -18.09 -0.67
N CYS A 65 -9.65 -18.59 -1.91
CA CYS A 65 -10.23 -17.93 -3.06
C CYS A 65 -11.67 -18.41 -3.24
N ASP A 66 -12.60 -17.47 -3.40
CA ASP A 66 -14.00 -17.79 -3.68
C ASP A 66 -14.11 -18.67 -4.94
N ALA A 67 -15.11 -19.55 -4.99
CA ALA A 67 -15.38 -20.44 -6.14
C ALA A 67 -15.50 -19.66 -7.45
N VAL A 68 -16.01 -18.43 -7.34
CA VAL A 68 -16.27 -17.51 -8.43
C VAL A 68 -15.58 -16.18 -8.13
N PHE A 69 -14.73 -15.71 -9.03
CA PHE A 69 -14.09 -14.40 -8.89
C PHE A 69 -14.75 -13.38 -9.83
N HIS A 70 -15.28 -12.30 -9.26
CA HIS A 70 -15.87 -11.22 -10.03
C HIS A 70 -14.84 -10.12 -10.29
N PHE A 71 -14.66 -9.76 -11.56
CA PHE A 71 -13.87 -8.62 -11.98
C PHE A 71 -14.73 -7.68 -12.83
N GLY A 72 -15.34 -6.68 -12.19
CA GLY A 72 -16.34 -5.85 -12.83
C GLY A 72 -17.57 -6.68 -13.21
N THR A 73 -17.91 -6.72 -14.49
CA THR A 73 -19.01 -7.54 -15.03
C THR A 73 -18.58 -8.97 -15.40
N TYR A 74 -17.28 -9.28 -15.32
CA TYR A 74 -16.76 -10.58 -15.71
C TYR A 74 -16.72 -11.55 -14.55
N THR A 75 -17.05 -12.80 -14.84
CA THR A 75 -17.00 -13.93 -13.93
C THR A 75 -15.87 -14.85 -14.35
N ILE A 76 -14.95 -15.14 -13.43
CA ILE A 76 -13.79 -16.00 -13.69
C ILE A 76 -13.88 -17.21 -12.77
N GLU A 77 -13.79 -18.39 -13.40
CA GLU A 77 -13.94 -19.70 -12.76
C GLU A 77 -12.65 -20.52 -12.94
N GLY A 78 -12.49 -21.59 -12.16
CA GLY A 78 -11.38 -22.53 -12.33
C GLY A 78 -10.00 -22.02 -11.88
N GLU A 79 -8.93 -22.52 -12.50
CA GLU A 79 -7.54 -22.21 -12.09
C GLU A 79 -7.15 -20.73 -12.32
N ASP A 80 -7.80 -20.08 -13.29
CA ASP A 80 -7.56 -18.68 -13.67
C ASP A 80 -7.81 -17.70 -12.53
N ARG A 81 -8.66 -18.05 -11.54
CA ARG A 81 -8.95 -17.21 -10.38
C ARG A 81 -7.72 -16.97 -9.50
N HIS A 82 -6.88 -17.99 -9.31
CA HIS A 82 -5.69 -17.88 -8.48
C HIS A 82 -4.61 -17.08 -9.21
N ALA A 83 -4.46 -17.29 -10.51
CA ALA A 83 -3.55 -16.52 -11.37
C ALA A 83 -3.96 -15.05 -11.43
N LEU A 84 -5.25 -14.76 -11.65
CA LEU A 84 -5.74 -13.38 -11.65
C LEU A 84 -5.52 -12.71 -10.29
N ARG A 85 -5.85 -13.40 -9.19
CA ARG A 85 -5.62 -12.87 -7.84
C ARG A 85 -4.15 -12.50 -7.63
N ARG A 86 -3.22 -13.41 -7.94
CA ARG A 86 -1.78 -13.15 -7.85
C ARG A 86 -1.39 -11.93 -8.67
N ARG A 87 -1.90 -11.82 -9.90
CA ARG A 87 -1.62 -10.69 -10.78
C ARG A 87 -2.16 -9.36 -10.26
N ILE A 88 -3.36 -9.34 -9.70
CA ILE A 88 -3.94 -8.14 -9.05
C ILE A 88 -3.08 -7.73 -7.86
N ILE A 89 -2.71 -8.68 -6.99
CA ILE A 89 -1.84 -8.44 -5.83
C ILE A 89 -0.49 -7.88 -6.30
N LEU A 90 0.13 -8.51 -7.30
CA LEU A 90 1.42 -8.10 -7.84
C LEU A 90 1.38 -6.66 -8.38
N ILE A 91 0.33 -6.30 -9.12
CA ILE A 91 0.11 -4.92 -9.58
C ILE A 91 0.01 -3.96 -8.40
N GLY A 92 -0.78 -4.31 -7.37
CA GLY A 92 -0.95 -3.50 -6.17
C GLY A 92 0.35 -3.30 -5.39
N VAL A 93 1.13 -4.36 -5.22
CA VAL A 93 2.41 -4.34 -4.50
C VAL A 93 3.49 -3.56 -5.29
N ARG A 94 3.50 -3.65 -6.63
CA ARG A 94 4.36 -2.80 -7.48
C ARG A 94 4.00 -1.31 -7.36
N LYS A 95 2.71 -0.97 -7.28
CA LYS A 95 2.27 0.42 -7.00
C LYS A 95 2.76 0.91 -5.64
N ILE A 96 2.69 0.06 -4.61
CA ILE A 96 3.26 0.39 -3.29
C ILE A 96 4.75 0.71 -3.41
N LYS A 97 5.52 -0.12 -4.11
CA LYS A 97 6.97 0.10 -4.31
C LYS A 97 7.25 1.46 -4.94
N GLN A 98 6.46 1.86 -5.94
CA GLN A 98 6.55 3.18 -6.56
C GLN A 98 6.20 4.31 -5.59
N MET A 99 5.11 4.17 -4.83
CA MET A 99 4.67 5.15 -3.82
C MET A 99 5.71 5.35 -2.72
N LEU A 100 6.38 4.29 -2.28
CA LEU A 100 7.52 4.38 -1.35
C LEU A 100 8.65 5.23 -1.95
N GLY A 101 8.94 5.09 -3.25
CA GLY A 101 9.90 5.96 -3.95
C GLY A 101 9.49 7.43 -3.87
N GLN A 102 8.22 7.73 -4.13
CA GLN A 102 7.68 9.10 -4.09
C GLN A 102 7.69 9.69 -2.66
N LEU A 103 7.35 8.90 -1.63
CA LEU A 103 7.46 9.32 -0.23
C LEU A 103 8.91 9.67 0.16
N ALA A 104 9.88 8.90 -0.32
CA ALA A 104 11.30 9.18 -0.09
C ALA A 104 11.74 10.48 -0.78
N LEU A 105 11.28 10.76 -2.00
CA LEU A 105 11.56 12.03 -2.67
C LEU A 105 10.94 13.21 -1.93
N LYS A 106 9.69 13.07 -1.46
CA LYS A 106 8.97 14.12 -0.71
C LYS A 106 9.66 14.49 0.60
N THR A 107 10.26 13.51 1.29
CA THR A 107 11.07 13.77 2.49
C THR A 107 12.45 14.39 2.18
N GLN A 108 13.00 14.17 0.98
CA GLN A 108 14.27 14.76 0.56
C GLN A 108 14.10 16.18 0.01
N ALA A 109 13.05 16.47 -0.77
CA ALA A 109 12.81 17.78 -1.38
C ALA A 109 12.65 18.91 -0.34
N ARG A 110 12.10 18.60 0.85
CA ARG A 110 12.06 19.55 1.97
C ARG A 110 13.46 20.01 2.43
N ARG A 111 14.50 19.18 2.26
CA ARG A 111 15.88 19.55 2.60
C ARG A 111 16.41 20.70 1.75
N SER A 112 15.96 20.80 0.51
CA SER A 112 16.45 21.79 -0.45
C SER A 112 15.69 23.12 -0.40
N SER A 113 14.58 23.19 0.35
CA SER A 113 13.70 24.37 0.42
C SER A 113 13.72 25.06 1.80
N ALA A 114 14.51 24.57 2.75
CA ALA A 114 14.56 25.09 4.12
C ALA A 114 15.50 26.31 4.23
N ASP A 115 15.17 27.40 3.55
CA ASP A 115 15.86 28.71 3.64
C ASP A 115 15.28 29.63 4.73
N GLY A 116 14.53 29.10 5.70
CA GLY A 116 13.94 29.92 6.76
C GLY A 116 13.69 29.17 8.05
N TRP A 117 14.51 29.47 9.07
CA TRP A 117 14.28 29.24 10.51
C TRP A 117 13.37 28.06 10.87
N VAL A 118 13.74 26.84 10.47
CA VAL A 118 13.08 25.61 10.95
C VAL A 118 13.91 25.05 12.10
N LEU A 119 13.26 24.83 13.25
CA LEU A 119 13.82 24.16 14.43
C LEU A 119 14.59 22.89 14.01
N GLU A 120 15.92 22.95 14.04
CA GLU A 120 16.84 21.85 13.67
C GLU A 120 16.59 20.55 14.46
N ASP A 121 15.99 20.66 15.66
CA ASP A 121 15.85 19.52 16.58
C ASP A 121 14.75 18.52 16.19
N CYS A 122 13.64 18.95 15.56
CA CYS A 122 12.54 18.02 15.24
C CYS A 122 12.79 17.24 13.94
N GLU A 123 13.39 17.85 12.91
CA GLU A 123 13.70 17.14 11.66
C GLU A 123 14.73 16.01 11.89
N SER A 124 15.63 16.21 12.86
CA SER A 124 16.65 15.26 13.31
C SER A 124 16.05 13.94 13.81
N VAL A 125 14.99 13.97 14.61
CA VAL A 125 14.43 12.77 15.26
C VAL A 125 13.61 11.92 14.30
N TYR A 126 12.81 12.55 13.41
CA TYR A 126 11.91 11.82 12.53
C TYR A 126 12.59 11.26 11.28
N ARG A 127 13.77 11.78 10.92
CA ARG A 127 14.51 11.32 9.75
C ARG A 127 14.97 9.86 9.85
N PRO A 128 15.64 9.40 10.93
CA PRO A 128 15.95 7.99 11.12
C PRO A 128 14.71 7.11 11.06
N ILE A 129 13.59 7.57 11.61
CA ILE A 129 12.31 6.85 11.61
C ILE A 129 11.79 6.68 10.17
N CYS A 130 11.75 7.75 9.37
CA CYS A 130 11.34 7.69 7.97
C CYS A 130 12.22 6.75 7.14
N VAL A 131 13.55 6.78 7.34
CA VAL A 131 14.50 5.89 6.65
C VAL A 131 14.29 4.44 7.06
N PHE A 132 14.10 4.18 8.36
CA PHE A 132 13.80 2.87 8.90
C PHE A 132 12.49 2.31 8.31
N LEU A 133 11.40 3.07 8.38
CA LEU A 133 10.10 2.68 7.84
C LEU A 133 10.17 2.42 6.34
N GLN A 134 10.80 3.33 5.58
CA GLN A 134 10.99 3.14 4.14
C GLN A 134 11.72 1.82 3.82
N SER A 135 12.83 1.56 4.52
CA SER A 135 13.63 0.35 4.30
C SER A 135 12.89 -0.91 4.71
N PHE A 136 12.18 -0.85 5.83
CA PHE A 136 11.40 -1.95 6.37
C PHE A 136 10.24 -2.32 5.42
N VAL A 137 9.41 -1.35 5.03
CA VAL A 137 8.26 -1.59 4.15
C VAL A 137 8.72 -2.02 2.75
N ARG A 138 9.82 -1.45 2.25
CA ARG A 138 10.40 -1.89 0.96
C ARG A 138 10.81 -3.36 1.00
N LYS A 139 11.46 -3.82 2.08
CA LYS A 139 11.82 -5.24 2.25
C LYS A 139 10.58 -6.14 2.29
N GLU A 140 9.52 -5.74 3.00
CA GLU A 140 8.26 -6.50 3.01
C GLU A 140 7.67 -6.61 1.60
N VAL A 141 7.62 -5.49 0.87
CA VAL A 141 7.12 -5.41 -0.50
C VAL A 141 7.92 -6.27 -1.47
N ASP A 142 9.26 -6.19 -1.41
CA ASP A 142 10.15 -7.01 -2.24
C ASP A 142 10.00 -8.50 -1.92
N GLY A 143 9.81 -8.85 -0.64
CA GLY A 143 9.52 -10.22 -0.22
C GLY A 143 8.21 -10.76 -0.80
N ILE A 144 7.14 -9.96 -0.82
CA ILE A 144 5.87 -10.34 -1.43
C ILE A 144 6.02 -10.56 -2.94
N ILE A 145 6.71 -9.65 -3.65
CA ILE A 145 6.94 -9.77 -5.10
C ILE A 145 7.69 -11.06 -5.40
N LYS A 146 8.82 -11.29 -4.71
CA LYS A 146 9.62 -12.50 -4.90
C LYS A 146 8.80 -13.76 -4.68
N HIS A 147 8.00 -13.80 -3.62
CA HIS A 147 7.17 -14.96 -3.34
C HIS A 147 6.13 -15.25 -4.43
N ILE A 148 5.55 -14.21 -5.05
CA ILE A 148 4.62 -14.39 -6.17
C ILE A 148 5.37 -14.90 -7.41
N ASP A 149 6.53 -14.33 -7.71
CA ASP A 149 7.35 -14.75 -8.86
C ASP A 149 7.84 -16.21 -8.71
N ASP A 150 8.16 -16.64 -7.49
CA ASP A 150 8.54 -18.03 -7.15
C ASP A 150 7.37 -19.02 -7.34
N ILE A 151 6.10 -18.58 -7.23
CA ILE A 151 4.91 -19.42 -7.46
C ILE A 151 4.58 -19.57 -8.95
N GLU A 152 4.99 -18.60 -9.78
CA GLU A 152 4.72 -18.59 -11.22
C GLU A 152 5.83 -19.25 -12.07
N SER A 153 6.95 -19.59 -11.44
CA SER A 153 8.10 -20.28 -12.05
C SER A 153 7.95 -21.80 -11.97
#